data_AF-A0A1H1FFK3-F1
#
_entry.id   AF-A0A1H1FFK3-F1
#
_cell.length_a   1.000
_cell.length_b   1.000
_cell.length_c   1.000
_cell.angle_alpha   90.00
_cell.angle_beta   90.00
_cell.angle_gamma   90.00
#
_symmetry.space_group_name_H-M   'P 1'
#
loop_
_entity.id
_entity.type
_entity.pdbx_description
1 polymer ?
#
loop_
_entity_poly.entity_id
_entity_poly.type
_entity_poly.pdbx_seq_one_letter_code
_entity_poly.pdbx_strand_id
1 'polypeptide(L)'
;MRLRSRGTDPEVERFSAALRRLDEEAFAAFVAAVWEARGRSATRNGTTLSVETRGESGRLRVTHGEPTPGRDGRATRVVTSRLVPESTADAPEPTVVDAAELLRVVRYAVERDRATSLLARHLGRGAEKFAEPGAVRAERERVLSRRRRLGRRFAAAVALAACLAAVALVGPGLVSSFDAPPFGSAENGATPTGTGVETATDPAAVEGGPTASRLGGRTDYAALGCPSPPDDADPEELTPSVVPGASASGLDGWRLLDSERIESFDGRVDLGDHPEPAVRYTARYVPPSGETLRLTVDRWRSVAAAEAVTSSLAGTNQTVLRWGRYTVVVRAFTADGVRLSRAQTLDRSRVLLASVRDPSGSRLGFRCVASLLDEANASATSDPAENDGDADPPPAPADAA
;
A
#
# COMPACT_ATOMS: atom_id res chain seq x y z
N MET A 1 -17.54 6.24 -10.23
CA MET A 1 -16.21 6.89 -10.12
C MET A 1 -15.70 7.13 -11.55
N ARG A 2 -15.73 8.37 -12.08
CA ARG A 2 -15.19 8.66 -13.42
C ARG A 2 -13.67 8.44 -13.38
N LEU A 3 -13.18 7.38 -14.02
CA LEU A 3 -11.75 7.18 -14.21
C LEU A 3 -11.21 8.46 -14.88
N ARG A 4 -10.27 9.15 -14.23
CA ARG A 4 -9.62 10.31 -14.84
C ARG A 4 -9.11 9.88 -16.22
N SER A 5 -9.39 10.71 -17.22
CA SER A 5 -8.93 10.56 -18.61
C SER A 5 -7.58 9.86 -18.69
N ARG A 6 -7.57 8.60 -19.16
CA ARG A 6 -6.37 7.75 -19.30
C ARG A 6 -5.24 8.43 -20.08
N GLY A 7 -5.58 9.40 -20.93
CA GLY A 7 -4.63 10.09 -21.81
C GLY A 7 -3.88 11.29 -21.21
N THR A 8 -4.20 11.73 -19.98
CA THR A 8 -3.58 12.95 -19.40
C THR A 8 -2.51 12.68 -18.34
N ASP A 9 -2.19 11.42 -18.06
CA ASP A 9 -1.15 11.10 -17.09
C ASP A 9 0.24 11.29 -17.73
N PRO A 10 1.06 12.26 -17.26
CA PRO A 10 2.40 12.51 -17.81
C PRO A 10 3.36 11.33 -17.62
N GLU A 11 3.05 10.37 -16.75
CA GLU A 11 3.79 9.13 -16.63
C GLU A 11 3.49 8.17 -17.78
N VAL A 12 2.21 8.06 -18.14
CA VAL A 12 1.73 7.24 -19.26
C VAL A 12 2.27 7.78 -20.59
N GLU A 13 2.28 9.10 -20.78
CA GLU A 13 2.88 9.75 -21.96
C GLU A 13 4.39 9.45 -22.07
N ARG A 14 5.12 9.51 -20.96
CA ARG A 14 6.55 9.18 -20.94
C ARG A 14 6.82 7.71 -21.21
N PHE A 15 5.99 6.82 -20.68
CA PHE A 15 6.09 5.40 -20.96
C PHE A 15 5.81 5.13 -22.46
N SER A 16 4.74 5.70 -23.02
CA SER A 16 4.44 5.65 -24.46
C SER A 16 5.61 6.17 -25.31
N ALA A 17 6.20 7.31 -24.94
CA ALA A 17 7.35 7.86 -25.64
C ALA A 17 8.58 6.95 -25.55
N ALA A 18 8.82 6.27 -24.41
CA ALA A 18 9.90 5.30 -24.27
C ALA A 18 9.67 4.07 -25.16
N LEU A 19 8.45 3.52 -25.20
CA LEU A 19 8.09 2.41 -26.07
C LEU A 19 8.29 2.75 -27.56
N ARG A 20 7.98 3.99 -27.97
CA ARG A 20 8.15 4.45 -29.35
C ARG A 20 9.60 4.66 -29.79
N ARG A 21 10.57 4.60 -28.87
CA ARG A 21 12.00 4.64 -29.22
C ARG A 21 12.57 3.27 -29.57
N LEU A 22 11.85 2.21 -29.19
CA LEU A 22 12.17 0.87 -29.67
C LEU A 22 11.77 0.78 -31.14
N ASP A 23 12.49 -0.01 -31.92
CA ASP A 23 11.94 -0.51 -33.18
C ASP A 23 10.83 -1.54 -32.90
N GLU A 24 10.05 -1.90 -33.93
CA GLU A 24 8.89 -2.76 -33.74
C GLU A 24 9.26 -4.17 -33.25
N GLU A 25 10.43 -4.70 -33.63
CA GLU A 25 10.89 -6.02 -33.20
C GLU A 25 11.34 -6.03 -31.73
N ALA A 26 12.05 -4.97 -31.31
CA ALA A 26 12.44 -4.74 -29.92
C ALA A 26 11.22 -4.49 -29.04
N PHE A 27 10.21 -3.76 -29.54
CA PHE A 27 8.94 -3.60 -28.84
C PHE A 27 8.20 -4.93 -28.70
N ALA A 28 8.16 -5.75 -29.76
CA ALA A 28 7.60 -7.10 -29.68
C ALA A 28 8.37 -8.01 -28.70
N ALA A 29 9.71 -7.86 -28.63
CA ALA A 29 10.54 -8.56 -27.64
C ALA A 29 10.16 -8.18 -26.21
N PHE A 30 9.98 -6.89 -25.94
CA PHE A 30 9.56 -6.38 -24.64
C PHE A 30 8.17 -6.92 -24.26
N VAL A 31 7.20 -6.86 -25.18
CA VAL A 31 5.86 -7.41 -24.97
C VAL A 31 5.91 -8.92 -24.69
N ALA A 32 6.68 -9.70 -25.45
CA ALA A 32 6.85 -11.12 -25.19
C ALA A 32 7.38 -11.38 -23.76
N ALA A 33 8.44 -10.67 -23.36
CA ALA A 33 9.05 -10.82 -22.05
C ALA A 33 8.10 -10.41 -20.89
N VAL A 34 7.26 -9.39 -21.10
CA VAL A 34 6.20 -9.02 -20.14
C VAL A 34 5.18 -10.15 -19.99
N TRP A 35 4.74 -10.78 -21.07
CA TRP A 35 3.78 -11.89 -21.01
C TRP A 35 4.37 -13.16 -20.39
N GLU A 36 5.63 -13.47 -20.70
CA GLU A 36 6.38 -14.55 -20.04
C GLU A 36 6.51 -14.31 -18.54
N ALA A 37 6.81 -13.08 -18.13
CA ALA A 37 6.91 -12.72 -16.72
C ALA A 37 5.56 -12.80 -15.97
N ARG A 38 4.43 -12.81 -16.69
CA ARG A 38 3.10 -13.11 -16.15
C ARG A 38 2.81 -14.62 -16.05
N GLY A 39 3.76 -15.46 -16.42
CA GLY A 39 3.60 -16.92 -16.43
C GLY A 39 2.86 -17.46 -17.66
N ARG A 40 2.90 -16.76 -18.80
CA ARG A 40 2.32 -17.23 -20.07
C ARG A 40 3.44 -17.61 -21.04
N SER A 41 3.30 -18.70 -21.81
CA SER A 41 4.23 -18.95 -22.91
C SER A 41 3.95 -17.94 -24.03
N ALA A 42 5.00 -17.30 -24.55
CA ALA A 42 4.91 -16.37 -25.66
C ALA A 42 5.94 -16.74 -26.73
N THR A 43 5.48 -17.19 -27.89
CA THR A 43 6.35 -17.45 -29.05
C THR A 43 6.28 -16.25 -30.00
N ARG A 44 7.43 -15.64 -30.27
CA ARG A 44 7.54 -14.46 -31.14
C ARG A 44 7.87 -14.87 -32.58
N ASN A 45 7.14 -14.30 -33.53
CA ASN A 45 7.43 -14.34 -34.97
C ASN A 45 7.37 -12.89 -35.52
N GLY A 46 8.53 -12.24 -35.58
CA GLY A 46 8.63 -10.81 -35.89
C GLY A 46 7.81 -9.97 -34.88
N THR A 47 6.83 -9.22 -35.39
CA THR A 47 5.92 -8.36 -34.60
C THR A 47 4.64 -9.07 -34.14
N THR A 48 4.50 -10.36 -34.44
CA THR A 48 3.37 -11.18 -34.02
C THR A 48 3.78 -12.12 -32.89
N LEU A 49 2.99 -12.17 -31.82
CA LEU A 49 3.18 -13.09 -30.70
C LEU A 49 2.05 -14.11 -30.66
N SER A 50 2.40 -15.38 -30.56
CA SER A 50 1.47 -16.44 -30.14
C SER A 50 1.60 -16.60 -28.63
N VAL A 51 0.52 -16.36 -27.90
CA VAL A 51 0.48 -16.46 -26.45
C VAL A 51 -0.45 -17.59 -26.07
N GLU A 52 0.04 -18.56 -25.29
CA GLU A 52 -0.81 -19.62 -24.77
C GLU A 52 -1.11 -19.38 -23.29
N THR A 53 -2.34 -19.65 -22.90
CA THR A 53 -2.82 -19.56 -21.52
C THR A 53 -3.69 -20.78 -21.28
N ARG A 54 -3.21 -21.76 -20.48
CA ARG A 54 -3.90 -23.01 -20.06
C ARG A 54 -5.26 -23.27 -20.73
N GLY A 55 -5.25 -23.69 -22.00
CA GLY A 55 -6.44 -24.07 -22.78
C GLY A 55 -6.82 -23.12 -23.91
N GLU A 56 -6.31 -21.89 -23.92
CA GLU A 56 -6.55 -20.88 -24.95
C GLU A 56 -5.24 -20.44 -25.61
N SER A 57 -5.20 -20.42 -26.93
CA SER A 57 -4.15 -19.78 -27.70
C SER A 57 -4.67 -18.48 -28.30
N GLY A 58 -3.94 -17.39 -28.08
CA GLY A 58 -4.24 -16.07 -28.59
C GLY A 58 -3.10 -15.54 -29.45
N ARG A 59 -3.42 -14.69 -30.43
CA ARG A 59 -2.43 -13.98 -31.23
C ARG A 59 -2.44 -12.49 -30.86
N LEU A 60 -1.27 -11.94 -30.57
CA LEU A 60 -1.05 -10.52 -30.37
C LEU A 60 -0.29 -9.95 -31.57
N ARG A 61 -0.78 -8.84 -32.14
CA ARG A 61 0.00 -8.04 -33.10
C ARG A 61 0.56 -6.83 -32.37
N VAL A 62 1.88 -6.67 -32.40
CA VAL A 62 2.58 -5.54 -31.78
C VAL A 62 2.86 -4.49 -32.84
N THR A 63 2.56 -3.21 -32.58
CA THR A 63 2.81 -2.14 -33.56
C THR A 63 2.99 -0.77 -32.91
N HIS A 64 3.70 0.14 -33.58
CA HIS A 64 3.70 1.56 -33.23
C HIS A 64 2.63 2.37 -33.95
N GLY A 65 1.97 1.75 -34.94
CA GLY A 65 0.93 2.36 -35.76
C GLY A 65 -0.42 2.46 -35.06
N GLU A 66 -1.39 2.96 -35.81
CA GLU A 66 -2.79 2.92 -35.43
C GLU A 66 -3.27 1.45 -35.42
N PRO A 67 -4.02 1.02 -34.39
CA PRO A 67 -4.53 -0.34 -34.34
C PRO A 67 -5.50 -0.54 -35.50
N THR A 68 -5.09 -1.33 -36.50
CA THR A 68 -5.99 -1.71 -37.60
C THR A 68 -6.65 -3.05 -37.27
N PRO A 69 -7.97 -3.19 -37.49
CA PRO A 69 -8.65 -4.45 -37.30
C PRO A 69 -8.00 -5.54 -38.15
N GLY A 70 -7.81 -6.72 -37.56
CA GLY A 70 -7.26 -7.87 -38.26
C GLY A 70 -8.20 -8.29 -39.39
N ARG A 71 -7.66 -8.40 -40.61
CA ARG A 71 -8.42 -8.79 -41.81
C ARG A 71 -8.90 -10.25 -41.79
N ASP A 72 -8.31 -11.07 -40.92
CA ASP A 72 -8.37 -12.53 -40.99
C ASP A 72 -9.44 -13.18 -40.10
N GLY A 73 -10.32 -12.39 -39.47
CA GLY A 73 -11.46 -12.90 -38.68
C GLY A 73 -11.10 -13.67 -37.40
N ARG A 74 -9.83 -14.04 -37.18
CA ARG A 74 -9.34 -14.55 -35.89
C ARG A 74 -9.10 -13.39 -34.94
N ALA A 75 -9.58 -13.52 -33.71
CA ALA A 75 -9.49 -12.51 -32.65
C ALA A 75 -8.02 -12.17 -32.31
N THR A 76 -7.45 -11.29 -33.11
CA THR A 76 -6.09 -10.77 -32.92
C THR A 76 -6.19 -9.57 -32.01
N ARG A 77 -5.58 -9.66 -30.83
CA ARG A 77 -5.44 -8.48 -29.97
C ARG A 77 -4.30 -7.63 -30.50
N VAL A 78 -4.45 -6.32 -30.46
CA VAL A 78 -3.40 -5.40 -30.92
C VAL A 78 -2.75 -4.75 -29.71
N VAL A 79 -1.43 -4.85 -29.60
CA VAL A 79 -0.64 -4.15 -28.57
C VAL A 79 0.04 -2.97 -29.23
N THR A 80 -0.25 -1.75 -28.76
CA THR A 80 0.30 -0.52 -29.35
C THR A 80 1.09 0.30 -28.35
N SER A 81 2.16 0.96 -28.83
CA SER A 81 2.92 1.92 -28.02
C SER A 81 2.22 3.28 -27.91
N ARG A 82 1.12 3.49 -28.62
CA ARG A 82 0.32 4.73 -28.59
C ARG A 82 -0.73 4.68 -27.48
N LEU A 83 -1.29 5.84 -27.17
CA LEU A 83 -2.47 5.98 -26.34
C LEU A 83 -3.69 5.99 -27.25
N VAL A 84 -4.68 5.15 -26.93
CA VAL A 84 -5.91 5.03 -27.72
C VAL A 84 -7.02 5.75 -26.95
N PRO A 85 -7.72 6.73 -27.55
CA PRO A 85 -8.83 7.41 -26.90
C PRO A 85 -9.94 6.43 -26.50
N GLU A 86 -10.56 6.61 -25.33
CA GLU A 86 -11.64 5.71 -24.87
C GLU A 86 -12.87 5.70 -25.81
N SER A 87 -13.07 6.72 -26.65
CA SER A 87 -14.25 6.80 -27.53
C SER A 87 -14.27 5.76 -28.65
N THR A 88 -13.18 5.04 -28.92
CA THR A 88 -13.14 3.94 -29.87
C THR A 88 -13.43 2.58 -29.21
N ALA A 89 -13.68 2.54 -27.90
CA ALA A 89 -13.85 1.29 -27.16
C ALA A 89 -15.26 0.65 -27.29
N ASP A 90 -16.27 1.39 -27.75
CA ASP A 90 -17.66 0.90 -27.87
C ASP A 90 -17.95 0.20 -29.22
N ALA A 91 -17.00 0.21 -30.16
CA ALA A 91 -17.11 -0.59 -31.37
C ALA A 91 -16.84 -2.07 -31.03
N PRO A 92 -17.45 -3.05 -31.74
CA PRO A 92 -17.17 -4.50 -31.61
C PRO A 92 -15.76 -4.90 -32.12
N GLU A 93 -14.79 -4.02 -31.88
CA GLU A 93 -13.45 -3.98 -32.43
C GLU A 93 -12.46 -4.88 -31.65
N PRO A 94 -11.30 -5.20 -32.25
CA PRO A 94 -10.26 -5.98 -31.59
C PRO A 94 -9.91 -5.40 -30.21
N THR A 95 -9.69 -6.27 -29.22
CA THR A 95 -9.21 -5.85 -27.90
C THR A 95 -7.82 -5.21 -28.06
N VAL A 96 -7.75 -3.88 -27.97
CA VAL A 96 -6.50 -3.13 -28.06
C VAL A 96 -5.91 -2.94 -26.67
N VAL A 97 -4.64 -3.34 -26.51
CA VAL A 97 -3.82 -3.05 -25.33
C VAL A 97 -2.93 -1.86 -25.68
N ASP A 98 -3.32 -0.68 -25.25
CA ASP A 98 -2.56 0.56 -25.46
C ASP A 98 -1.40 0.72 -24.46
N ALA A 99 -0.62 1.79 -24.58
CA ALA A 99 0.50 2.02 -23.67
C ALA A 99 0.07 2.20 -22.20
N ALA A 100 -1.13 2.74 -21.94
CA ALA A 100 -1.65 2.92 -20.59
C ALA A 100 -2.04 1.59 -19.94
N GLU A 101 -2.68 0.70 -20.70
CA GLU A 101 -2.97 -0.66 -20.28
C GLU A 101 -1.70 -1.49 -20.11
N LEU A 102 -0.75 -1.41 -21.05
CA LEU A 102 0.52 -2.10 -20.94
C LEU A 102 1.31 -1.68 -19.70
N LEU A 103 1.32 -0.38 -19.36
CA LEU A 103 1.94 0.10 -18.12
C LEU A 103 1.27 -0.49 -16.88
N ARG A 104 -0.06 -0.60 -16.87
CA ARG A 104 -0.81 -1.26 -15.77
C ARG A 104 -0.45 -2.74 -15.67
N VAL A 105 -0.35 -3.44 -16.79
CA VAL A 105 0.08 -4.84 -16.83
C VAL A 105 1.48 -5.00 -16.23
N VAL A 106 2.44 -4.16 -16.62
CA VAL A 106 3.80 -4.19 -16.07
C VAL A 106 3.82 -3.93 -14.56
N ARG A 107 3.00 -3.00 -14.07
CA ARG A 107 2.98 -2.62 -12.65
C ARG A 107 2.32 -3.63 -11.74
N TYR A 108 1.23 -4.24 -12.22
CA TYR A 108 0.30 -4.95 -11.35
C TYR A 108 0.18 -6.42 -11.68
N ALA A 109 0.54 -6.84 -12.90
CA ALA A 109 0.49 -8.24 -13.30
C ALA A 109 1.88 -8.90 -13.39
N VAL A 110 2.97 -8.14 -13.21
CA VAL A 110 4.34 -8.64 -13.17
C VAL A 110 4.94 -8.37 -11.80
N GLU A 111 5.67 -9.33 -11.25
CA GLU A 111 6.41 -9.18 -9.99
C GLU A 111 7.37 -7.98 -10.06
N ARG A 112 7.42 -7.13 -9.02
CA ARG A 112 8.07 -5.81 -9.08
C ARG A 112 9.54 -5.87 -9.47
N ASP A 113 10.31 -6.79 -8.91
CA ASP A 113 11.75 -6.91 -9.20
C ASP A 113 11.99 -7.39 -10.64
N ARG A 114 11.09 -8.25 -11.13
CA ARG A 114 11.08 -8.71 -12.52
C ARG A 114 10.66 -7.60 -13.48
N ALA A 115 9.63 -6.82 -13.13
CA ALA A 115 9.20 -5.66 -13.90
C ALA A 115 10.32 -4.61 -14.00
N THR A 116 10.99 -4.31 -12.88
CA THR A 116 12.15 -3.41 -12.79
C THR A 116 13.26 -3.88 -13.73
N SER A 117 13.62 -5.17 -13.65
CA SER A 117 14.64 -5.78 -14.50
C SER A 117 14.28 -5.77 -15.98
N LEU A 118 13.03 -6.06 -16.33
CA LEU A 118 12.52 -6.02 -17.71
C LEU A 118 12.56 -4.60 -18.29
N LEU A 119 12.07 -3.61 -17.52
CA LEU A 119 12.06 -2.21 -17.94
C LEU A 119 13.47 -1.70 -18.17
N ALA A 120 14.39 -1.93 -17.24
CA ALA A 120 15.79 -1.51 -17.38
C ALA A 120 16.47 -2.17 -18.59
N ARG A 121 16.22 -3.46 -18.82
CA ARG A 121 16.79 -4.22 -19.94
C ARG A 121 16.29 -3.75 -21.30
N HIS A 122 14.98 -3.53 -21.45
CA HIS A 122 14.37 -3.24 -22.75
C HIS A 122 14.26 -1.74 -23.05
N LEU A 123 14.02 -0.90 -22.05
CA LEU A 123 13.80 0.54 -22.23
C LEU A 123 15.00 1.39 -21.78
N GLY A 124 16.04 0.76 -21.24
CA GLY A 124 17.27 1.40 -20.79
C GLY A 124 17.21 1.94 -19.35
N ARG A 125 18.33 2.53 -18.93
CA ARG A 125 18.54 3.03 -17.56
C ARG A 125 17.53 4.13 -17.21
N GLY A 126 16.93 4.06 -16.03
CA GLY A 126 15.92 4.98 -15.54
C GLY A 126 14.48 4.51 -15.80
N ALA A 127 14.28 3.51 -16.66
CA ALA A 127 12.96 2.95 -16.93
C ALA A 127 12.42 2.10 -15.78
N GLU A 128 13.28 1.64 -14.85
CA GLU A 128 12.89 0.96 -13.63
C GLU A 128 11.87 1.76 -12.80
N LYS A 129 11.91 3.09 -12.88
CA LYS A 129 10.94 3.99 -12.22
C LYS A 129 9.50 3.73 -12.66
N PHE A 130 9.27 3.19 -13.86
CA PHE A 130 7.92 2.88 -14.31
C PHE A 130 7.29 1.71 -13.54
N ALA A 131 8.09 0.85 -12.90
CA ALA A 131 7.57 -0.22 -12.04
C ALA A 131 6.94 0.32 -10.74
N GLU A 132 7.28 1.54 -10.35
CA GLU A 132 6.80 2.17 -9.12
C GLU A 132 5.53 3.00 -9.39
N PRO A 133 4.38 2.69 -8.77
CA PRO A 133 3.19 3.50 -8.91
C PRO A 133 3.43 4.93 -8.40
N GLY A 134 3.25 5.93 -9.27
CA GLY A 134 3.34 7.33 -8.88
C GLY A 134 4.75 7.84 -8.58
N ALA A 135 5.82 7.13 -8.96
CA ALA A 135 7.19 7.64 -8.82
C ALA A 135 7.35 8.99 -9.52
N VAL A 136 6.72 9.16 -10.68
CA VAL A 136 6.64 10.43 -11.39
C VAL A 136 6.00 11.55 -10.55
N ARG A 137 4.91 11.23 -9.85
CA ARG A 137 4.20 12.21 -9.03
C ARG A 137 5.04 12.59 -7.82
N ALA A 138 5.64 11.60 -7.16
CA ALA A 138 6.54 11.83 -6.04
C ALA A 138 7.77 12.66 -6.45
N GLU A 139 8.36 12.39 -7.62
CA GLU A 139 9.46 13.18 -8.17
C GLU A 139 9.02 14.62 -8.48
N ARG A 140 7.85 14.81 -9.08
CA ARG A 140 7.28 16.14 -9.34
C ARG A 140 7.02 16.90 -8.04
N GLU A 141 6.46 16.26 -7.02
CA GLU A 141 6.23 16.87 -5.70
C GLU A 141 7.56 17.20 -5.00
N ARG A 142 8.59 16.37 -5.14
CA ARG A 142 9.96 16.67 -4.69
C ARG A 142 10.57 17.86 -5.43
N VAL A 143 10.38 17.96 -6.74
CA VAL A 143 10.87 19.10 -7.53
C VAL A 143 10.12 20.40 -7.17
N LEU A 144 8.81 20.33 -7.02
CA LEU A 144 7.99 21.48 -6.62
C LEU A 144 8.31 21.94 -5.19
N SER A 145 8.51 21.01 -4.25
CA SER A 145 8.93 21.35 -2.88
C SER A 145 10.34 21.95 -2.84
N ARG A 146 11.29 21.47 -3.66
CA ARG A 146 12.61 22.11 -3.82
C ARG A 146 12.49 23.53 -4.38
N ARG A 147 11.69 23.73 -5.44
CA ARG A 147 11.44 25.06 -6.00
C ARG A 147 10.79 26.01 -4.99
N ARG A 148 9.82 25.54 -4.19
CA ARG A 148 9.21 26.33 -3.11
C ARG A 148 10.22 26.71 -2.02
N ARG A 149 11.12 25.79 -1.63
CA ARG A 149 12.20 26.10 -0.67
C ARG A 149 13.19 27.12 -1.22
N LEU A 150 13.59 27.00 -2.48
CA LEU A 150 14.46 27.97 -3.15
C LEU A 150 13.76 29.34 -3.27
N GLY A 151 12.50 29.38 -3.68
CA GLY A 151 11.70 30.60 -3.75
C GLY A 151 11.56 31.31 -2.40
N ARG A 152 11.33 30.57 -1.31
CA ARG A 152 11.30 31.14 0.05
C ARG A 152 12.65 31.74 0.47
N ARG A 153 13.77 31.09 0.13
CA ARG A 153 15.11 31.62 0.43
C ARG A 153 15.39 32.90 -0.36
N PHE A 154 15.01 32.95 -1.63
CA PHE A 154 15.11 34.15 -2.44
C PHE A 154 14.24 35.29 -1.88
N ALA A 155 12.98 35.00 -1.53
CA ALA A 155 12.10 36.00 -0.93
C ALA A 155 12.66 36.53 0.41
N ALA A 156 13.20 35.66 1.26
CA ALA A 156 13.85 36.07 2.51
C ALA A 156 15.10 36.92 2.27
N ALA A 157 15.94 36.55 1.29
CA ALA A 157 17.13 37.33 0.93
C ALA A 157 16.76 38.71 0.37
N VAL A 158 15.73 38.80 -0.48
CA VAL A 158 15.22 40.08 -1.01
C VAL A 158 14.63 40.94 0.10
N ALA A 159 13.85 40.36 1.02
CA ALA A 159 13.32 41.09 2.18
C ALA A 159 14.44 41.62 3.07
N LEU A 160 15.48 40.81 3.31
CA LEU A 160 16.63 41.21 4.12
C LEU A 160 17.46 42.32 3.44
N ALA A 161 17.65 42.24 2.12
CA ALA A 161 18.29 43.30 1.34
C ALA A 161 17.48 44.60 1.35
N ALA A 162 16.13 44.52 1.25
CA ALA A 162 15.26 45.68 1.36
C ALA A 162 15.31 46.32 2.75
N CYS A 163 15.34 45.53 3.83
CA CYS A 163 15.52 46.03 5.19
C CYS A 163 16.89 46.72 5.36
N LEU A 164 17.97 46.15 4.84
CA LEU A 164 19.30 46.77 4.90
C LEU A 164 19.37 48.08 4.09
N ALA A 165 18.73 48.13 2.93
CA ALA A 165 18.62 49.35 2.14
C ALA A 165 17.81 50.44 2.86
N ALA A 166 16.75 50.07 3.58
CA ALA A 166 15.98 51.00 4.40
C ALA A 166 16.81 51.57 5.56
N VAL A 167 17.63 50.75 6.23
CA VAL A 167 18.55 51.23 7.30
C VAL A 167 19.60 52.19 6.74
N ALA A 168 20.11 51.95 5.53
CA ALA A 168 21.07 52.85 4.89
C ALA A 168 20.47 54.20 4.45
N LEU A 169 19.16 54.26 4.19
CA LEU A 169 18.43 55.48 3.86
C LEU A 169 18.08 56.33 5.10
N VAL A 170 18.05 55.73 6.30
CA VAL A 170 18.02 56.48 7.56
C VAL A 170 19.46 56.90 7.88
N GLY A 171 19.92 57.97 7.23
CA GLY A 171 21.25 58.52 7.43
C GLY A 171 21.54 58.90 8.90
N PRO A 172 22.82 59.07 9.28
CA PRO A 172 23.27 59.34 10.65
C PRO A 172 22.93 60.75 11.17
N GLY A 173 21.94 61.43 10.58
CA GLY A 173 21.49 62.75 10.99
C GLY A 173 20.03 62.67 11.39
N LEU A 174 19.78 62.43 12.68
CA LEU A 174 18.67 62.94 13.51
C LEU A 174 18.63 62.13 14.82
N VAL A 175 19.66 62.32 15.66
CA VAL A 175 19.51 62.17 17.11
C VAL A 175 18.72 63.39 17.56
N SER A 176 17.40 63.27 17.62
CA SER A 176 16.55 64.29 18.22
C SER A 176 15.46 63.58 19.02
N SER A 177 15.64 63.68 20.33
CA SER A 177 14.59 63.67 21.36
C SER A 177 13.51 62.59 21.21
N PHE A 178 13.79 61.41 21.77
CA PHE A 178 12.73 60.54 22.27
C PHE A 178 12.25 61.12 23.60
N ASP A 179 11.18 61.90 23.51
CA ASP A 179 10.36 62.29 24.65
C ASP A 179 9.53 61.06 25.07
N ALA A 180 9.67 60.68 26.34
CA ALA A 180 9.06 59.49 26.90
C ALA A 180 7.60 59.81 27.29
N PRO A 181 6.59 59.08 26.78
CA PRO A 181 5.27 59.12 27.39
C PRO A 181 5.27 58.28 28.68
N PRO A 182 4.59 58.76 29.74
CA PRO A 182 4.58 58.12 31.04
C PRO A 182 3.77 56.83 31.03
N PHE A 183 4.24 55.86 31.81
CA PHE A 183 3.54 54.62 32.14
C PHE A 183 2.15 54.92 32.72
N GLY A 184 1.11 54.57 31.97
CA GLY A 184 -0.26 54.45 32.49
C GLY A 184 -0.45 53.05 33.07
N SER A 185 -0.37 52.95 34.40
CA SER A 185 -0.87 51.81 35.16
C SER A 185 -2.37 51.69 34.97
N ALA A 186 -2.82 50.61 34.31
CA ALA A 186 -4.22 50.20 34.34
C ALA A 186 -4.35 49.03 35.33
N GLU A 187 -4.48 49.44 36.58
CA GLU A 187 -5.09 48.70 37.67
C GLU A 187 -6.58 48.52 37.34
N ASN A 188 -7.07 47.29 37.28
CA ASN A 188 -8.49 46.99 37.43
C ASN A 188 -8.61 45.70 38.22
N GLY A 189 -8.84 45.92 39.52
CA GLY A 189 -9.36 44.90 40.42
C GLY A 189 -10.83 44.65 40.11
N ALA A 190 -11.21 43.39 40.14
CA ALA A 190 -12.59 42.97 40.27
C ALA A 190 -12.63 41.89 41.35
N THR A 191 -12.86 42.34 42.59
CA THR A 191 -13.17 41.50 43.74
C THR A 191 -14.60 40.94 43.58
N PRO A 192 -14.82 39.65 43.87
CA PRO A 192 -16.12 39.01 43.84
C PRO A 192 -16.88 39.22 45.16
N THR A 193 -18.22 39.30 45.14
CA THR A 193 -19.04 39.23 46.37
C THR A 193 -20.41 38.60 46.08
N GLY A 194 -20.80 37.65 46.94
CA GLY A 194 -22.09 36.95 47.00
C GLY A 194 -21.86 35.43 46.97
N THR A 195 -21.55 34.72 48.06
CA THR A 195 -22.20 34.52 49.38
C THR A 195 -23.46 33.62 49.33
N GLY A 196 -23.32 32.44 49.97
CA GLY A 196 -24.38 31.46 50.31
C GLY A 196 -24.28 30.19 49.44
N VAL A 197 -24.23 28.94 49.92
CA VAL A 197 -24.71 28.26 51.14
C VAL A 197 -23.96 26.90 51.19
N GLU A 198 -23.19 26.60 52.23
CA GLU A 198 -23.41 25.52 53.21
C GLU A 198 -23.20 24.05 52.74
N THR A 199 -22.02 23.52 53.11
CA THR A 199 -21.77 22.20 53.75
C THR A 199 -22.13 20.89 53.03
N ALA A 200 -21.11 20.15 52.55
CA ALA A 200 -20.79 18.77 53.00
C ALA A 200 -19.51 18.21 52.31
N THR A 201 -18.53 17.90 53.16
CA THR A 201 -17.32 17.08 53.03
C THR A 201 -17.19 16.12 51.84
N ASP A 202 -16.15 16.30 51.01
CA ASP A 202 -15.69 15.36 49.97
C ASP A 202 -14.15 15.22 50.06
N PRO A 203 -13.55 14.03 49.90
CA PRO A 203 -12.18 13.76 50.36
C PRO A 203 -11.11 14.19 49.34
N ALA A 204 -10.07 14.83 49.89
CA ALA A 204 -8.69 14.92 49.41
C ALA A 204 -8.44 14.68 47.91
N ALA A 205 -8.44 15.77 47.15
CA ALA A 205 -7.80 15.85 45.84
C ALA A 205 -6.27 15.71 46.00
N VAL A 206 -5.76 14.53 45.65
CA VAL A 206 -4.35 14.34 45.30
C VAL A 206 -4.17 14.91 43.89
N GLU A 207 -3.29 15.90 43.74
CA GLU A 207 -2.82 16.39 42.44
C GLU A 207 -2.10 15.25 41.69
N GLY A 208 -2.90 14.46 40.97
CA GLY A 208 -2.39 13.56 39.95
C GLY A 208 -1.88 14.41 38.78
N GLY A 209 -0.57 14.45 38.61
CA GLY A 209 0.04 14.90 37.36
C GLY A 209 -0.59 14.17 36.17
N PRO A 210 -0.53 14.72 34.94
CA PRO A 210 -1.18 14.14 33.78
C PRO A 210 -0.60 12.75 33.51
N THR A 211 -1.22 11.73 34.10
CA THR A 211 -1.12 10.35 33.69
C THR A 211 -1.69 10.36 32.29
N ALA A 212 -0.81 10.42 31.30
CA ALA A 212 -1.13 10.10 29.93
C ALA A 212 -1.59 8.64 29.96
N SER A 213 -2.88 8.44 30.24
CA SER A 213 -3.59 7.22 29.94
C SER A 213 -3.27 6.96 28.47
N ARG A 214 -2.36 6.00 28.24
CA ARG A 214 -2.19 5.33 26.96
C ARG A 214 -3.51 4.61 26.70
N LEU A 215 -4.57 5.37 26.40
CA LEU A 215 -5.79 4.87 25.80
C LEU A 215 -5.32 4.13 24.55
N GLY A 216 -5.55 2.81 24.53
CA GLY A 216 -5.09 1.89 23.50
C GLY A 216 -5.12 2.56 22.13
N GLY A 217 -3.93 2.71 21.55
CA GLY A 217 -3.68 3.56 20.39
C GLY A 217 -4.59 3.17 19.25
N ARG A 218 -5.64 3.95 19.02
CA ARG A 218 -6.52 3.76 17.88
C ARG A 218 -5.68 3.99 16.63
N THR A 219 -5.41 2.92 15.87
CA THR A 219 -4.71 3.01 14.59
C THR A 219 -5.44 3.98 13.67
N ASP A 220 -4.77 5.06 13.25
CA ASP A 220 -5.30 6.01 12.29
C ASP A 220 -5.11 5.48 10.87
N TYR A 221 -6.07 4.67 10.41
CA TYR A 221 -6.07 4.10 9.07
C TYR A 221 -5.99 5.17 7.96
N ALA A 222 -6.57 6.36 8.18
CA ALA A 222 -6.51 7.43 7.20
C ALA A 222 -5.09 7.99 7.05
N ALA A 223 -4.35 8.13 8.15
CA ALA A 223 -2.94 8.51 8.13
C ALA A 223 -2.07 7.48 7.38
N LEU A 224 -2.42 6.19 7.45
CA LEU A 224 -1.76 5.11 6.70
C LEU A 224 -2.19 5.06 5.21
N GLY A 225 -3.18 5.86 4.82
CA GLY A 225 -3.77 5.81 3.47
C GLY A 225 -4.59 4.55 3.22
N CYS A 226 -5.11 3.95 4.29
CA CYS A 226 -6.01 2.81 4.27
C CYS A 226 -7.47 3.29 4.24
N PRO A 227 -8.38 2.54 3.58
CA PRO A 227 -9.80 2.72 3.80
C PRO A 227 -10.17 2.41 5.27
N SER A 228 -11.22 3.05 5.77
CA SER A 228 -11.77 2.77 7.09
C SER A 228 -12.21 1.30 7.16
N PRO A 229 -11.88 0.56 8.23
CA PRO A 229 -12.35 -0.81 8.39
C PRO A 229 -13.88 -0.82 8.47
N PRO A 230 -14.55 -1.77 7.79
CA PRO A 230 -15.99 -1.93 7.95
C PRO A 230 -16.31 -2.38 9.37
N ASP A 231 -17.46 -1.97 9.90
CA ASP A 231 -17.85 -2.35 11.26
C ASP A 231 -18.37 -3.78 11.31
N ASP A 232 -19.26 -4.18 10.39
CA ASP A 232 -19.96 -5.47 10.47
C ASP A 232 -19.90 -6.38 9.23
N ALA A 233 -19.02 -6.06 8.27
CA ALA A 233 -18.86 -6.85 7.05
C ALA A 233 -18.63 -8.34 7.32
N ASP A 234 -19.21 -9.16 6.45
CA ASP A 234 -18.96 -10.58 6.45
C ASP A 234 -17.51 -10.87 6.00
N PRO A 235 -16.73 -11.72 6.71
CA PRO A 235 -15.37 -12.06 6.28
C PRO A 235 -15.27 -12.56 4.83
N GLU A 236 -16.32 -13.20 4.30
CA GLU A 236 -16.39 -13.63 2.91
C GLU A 236 -16.36 -12.44 1.93
N GLU A 237 -17.12 -11.38 2.22
CA GLU A 237 -17.21 -10.16 1.40
C GLU A 237 -15.89 -9.39 1.34
N LEU A 238 -15.03 -9.57 2.34
CA LEU A 238 -13.72 -8.93 2.39
C LEU A 238 -12.71 -9.62 1.47
N THR A 239 -12.99 -10.84 1.02
CA THR A 239 -12.01 -11.62 0.29
C THR A 239 -11.79 -11.14 -1.14
N PRO A 240 -10.58 -11.30 -1.68
CA PRO A 240 -10.31 -10.90 -3.05
C PRO A 240 -11.14 -11.71 -4.04
N SER A 241 -11.93 -11.00 -4.85
CA SER A 241 -12.61 -11.61 -6.00
C SER A 241 -11.59 -11.89 -7.10
N VAL A 242 -11.34 -13.17 -7.39
CA VAL A 242 -10.55 -13.58 -8.54
C VAL A 242 -11.44 -13.57 -9.77
N VAL A 243 -11.16 -12.68 -10.72
CA VAL A 243 -11.92 -12.60 -11.98
C VAL A 243 -11.13 -13.30 -13.08
N PRO A 244 -11.72 -14.25 -13.82
CA PRO A 244 -11.12 -14.79 -15.03
C PRO A 244 -10.99 -13.67 -16.08
N GLY A 245 -9.76 -13.34 -16.46
CA GLY A 245 -9.48 -12.34 -17.51
C GLY A 245 -9.07 -10.97 -16.97
N ALA A 246 -8.31 -10.24 -17.81
CA ALA A 246 -7.51 -9.05 -17.49
C ALA A 246 -8.24 -8.01 -16.61
N SER A 247 -8.06 -8.17 -15.31
CA SER A 247 -8.52 -7.28 -14.28
C SER A 247 -7.34 -6.44 -13.82
N ALA A 248 -7.56 -5.14 -13.62
CA ALA A 248 -6.56 -4.27 -12.99
C ALA A 248 -6.32 -4.60 -11.49
N SER A 249 -6.69 -5.80 -11.03
CA SER A 249 -6.49 -6.26 -9.65
C SER A 249 -5.12 -6.87 -9.40
N GLY A 250 -4.41 -7.28 -10.45
CA GLY A 250 -3.16 -8.04 -10.29
C GLY A 250 -3.38 -9.51 -9.91
N LEU A 251 -4.64 -9.94 -9.74
CA LEU A 251 -5.02 -11.35 -9.55
C LEU A 251 -5.33 -12.07 -10.86
N ASP A 252 -4.79 -11.58 -11.97
CA ASP A 252 -5.03 -12.18 -13.29
C ASP A 252 -4.45 -13.59 -13.36
N GLY A 253 -5.30 -14.56 -13.71
CA GLY A 253 -4.91 -15.96 -13.80
C GLY A 253 -4.72 -16.65 -12.45
N TRP A 254 -5.02 -15.95 -11.34
CA TRP A 254 -5.24 -16.63 -10.07
C TRP A 254 -6.49 -17.50 -10.17
N ARG A 255 -6.61 -18.48 -9.29
CA ARG A 255 -7.80 -19.31 -9.15
C ARG A 255 -8.14 -19.45 -7.68
N LEU A 256 -9.42 -19.30 -7.35
CA LEU A 256 -9.96 -19.76 -6.07
C LEU A 256 -10.20 -21.27 -6.19
N LEU A 257 -9.52 -22.07 -5.38
CA LEU A 257 -9.69 -23.52 -5.35
C LEU A 257 -10.89 -23.93 -4.51
N ASP A 258 -10.94 -23.41 -3.29
CA ASP A 258 -12.05 -23.59 -2.36
C ASP A 258 -12.13 -22.45 -1.37
N SER A 259 -13.24 -22.43 -0.66
CA SER A 259 -13.50 -21.55 0.47
C SER A 259 -14.40 -22.24 1.48
N GLU A 260 -14.26 -21.83 2.74
CA GLU A 260 -15.02 -22.36 3.86
C GLU A 260 -15.31 -21.24 4.86
N ARG A 261 -16.57 -21.17 5.28
CA ARG A 261 -17.04 -20.28 6.34
C ARG A 261 -17.26 -21.11 7.61
N ILE A 262 -16.73 -20.61 8.73
CA ILE A 262 -16.76 -21.26 10.04
C ILE A 262 -17.33 -20.27 11.05
N GLU A 263 -18.47 -20.60 11.64
CA GLU A 263 -19.16 -19.77 12.65
C GLU A 263 -19.20 -20.44 14.02
N SER A 264 -19.12 -21.77 14.06
CA SER A 264 -19.04 -22.55 15.29
C SER A 264 -17.61 -23.05 15.48
N PHE A 265 -17.09 -22.85 16.69
CA PHE A 265 -15.77 -23.28 17.13
C PHE A 265 -15.86 -24.21 18.34
N ASP A 266 -17.04 -24.81 18.56
CA ASP A 266 -17.52 -25.47 19.79
C ASP A 266 -16.68 -26.69 20.27
N GLY A 267 -15.54 -26.99 19.64
CA GLY A 267 -14.61 -28.04 20.06
C GLY A 267 -13.29 -27.56 20.67
N ARG A 268 -13.06 -26.25 20.84
CA ARG A 268 -11.77 -25.71 21.34
C ARG A 268 -11.87 -24.80 22.56
N VAL A 269 -13.06 -24.32 22.90
CA VAL A 269 -13.31 -23.50 24.10
C VAL A 269 -12.91 -24.25 25.38
N ASP A 270 -13.03 -25.58 25.40
CA ASP A 270 -12.66 -26.42 26.54
C ASP A 270 -11.15 -26.44 26.86
N LEU A 271 -10.31 -25.90 25.97
CA LEU A 271 -8.85 -25.79 26.15
C LEU A 271 -8.38 -24.39 26.59
N GLY A 272 -9.30 -23.44 26.83
CA GLY A 272 -9.08 -22.24 27.65
C GLY A 272 -8.17 -21.12 27.11
N ASP A 273 -7.32 -21.34 26.11
CA ASP A 273 -6.15 -20.46 25.96
C ASP A 273 -6.22 -19.36 24.91
N HIS A 274 -7.15 -19.40 23.95
CA HIS A 274 -7.21 -18.38 22.91
C HIS A 274 -8.62 -17.88 22.65
N PRO A 275 -8.84 -16.55 22.61
CA PRO A 275 -10.12 -16.02 22.15
C PRO A 275 -10.39 -16.56 20.74
N GLU A 276 -11.64 -16.92 20.49
CA GLU A 276 -12.09 -17.38 19.18
C GLU A 276 -12.72 -16.23 18.40
N PRO A 277 -12.52 -16.18 17.08
CA PRO A 277 -13.19 -15.20 16.26
C PRO A 277 -14.70 -15.48 16.25
N ALA A 278 -15.51 -14.44 16.09
CA ALA A 278 -16.96 -14.59 15.94
C ALA A 278 -17.33 -15.26 14.61
N VAL A 279 -16.55 -15.01 13.55
CA VAL A 279 -16.68 -15.65 12.24
C VAL A 279 -15.29 -15.78 11.64
N ARG A 280 -15.00 -16.93 11.04
CA ARG A 280 -13.80 -17.18 10.23
C ARG A 280 -14.21 -17.53 8.82
N TYR A 281 -13.53 -16.93 7.85
CA TYR A 281 -13.59 -17.37 6.47
C TYR A 281 -12.19 -17.77 6.01
N THR A 282 -12.08 -18.92 5.35
CA THR A 282 -10.82 -19.38 4.75
C THR A 282 -11.01 -19.60 3.26
N ALA A 283 -10.00 -19.25 2.47
CA ALA A 283 -9.99 -19.44 1.03
C ALA A 283 -8.60 -19.86 0.55
N ARG A 284 -8.54 -20.79 -0.41
CA ARG A 284 -7.30 -21.22 -1.04
C ARG A 284 -7.19 -20.67 -2.45
N TYR A 285 -6.11 -19.96 -2.71
CA TYR A 285 -5.81 -19.35 -3.99
C TYR A 285 -4.58 -19.99 -4.64
N VAL A 286 -4.58 -20.13 -5.95
CA VAL A 286 -3.42 -20.56 -6.74
C VAL A 286 -3.11 -19.49 -7.79
N PRO A 287 -1.97 -18.79 -7.70
CA PRO A 287 -1.50 -17.90 -8.75
C PRO A 287 -0.97 -18.70 -9.96
N PRO A 288 -0.66 -18.05 -11.09
CA PRO A 288 -0.10 -18.70 -12.27
C PRO A 288 1.19 -19.50 -12.01
N SER A 289 1.99 -19.06 -11.04
CA SER A 289 3.24 -19.69 -10.61
C SER A 289 3.06 -21.06 -9.94
N GLY A 290 1.86 -21.39 -9.48
CA GLY A 290 1.48 -22.75 -9.05
C GLY A 290 1.56 -23.03 -7.54
N GLU A 291 2.10 -22.13 -6.73
CA GLU A 291 1.99 -22.21 -5.27
C GLU A 291 0.54 -22.13 -4.77
N THR A 292 0.27 -22.53 -3.53
CA THR A 292 -1.04 -22.37 -2.90
C THR A 292 -0.95 -21.34 -1.78
N LEU A 293 -1.79 -20.31 -1.83
CA LEU A 293 -1.95 -19.33 -0.77
C LEU A 293 -3.26 -19.59 -0.03
N ARG A 294 -3.19 -19.85 1.28
CA ARG A 294 -4.36 -19.90 2.16
C ARG A 294 -4.55 -18.55 2.83
N LEU A 295 -5.65 -17.88 2.51
CA LEU A 295 -6.13 -16.67 3.15
C LEU A 295 -7.11 -17.06 4.25
N THR A 296 -6.94 -16.52 5.45
CA THR A 296 -7.89 -16.60 6.55
C THR A 296 -8.28 -15.19 6.96
N VAL A 297 -9.56 -14.88 6.97
CA VAL A 297 -10.12 -13.62 7.47
C VAL A 297 -10.95 -13.94 8.70
N ASP A 298 -10.51 -13.43 9.84
CA ASP A 298 -11.17 -13.62 11.13
C ASP A 298 -11.79 -12.31 11.59
N ARG A 299 -13.05 -12.37 12.01
CA ARG A 299 -13.79 -11.25 12.58
C ARG A 299 -13.91 -11.42 14.08
N TRP A 300 -13.36 -10.48 14.82
CA TRP A 300 -13.32 -10.53 16.28
C TRP A 300 -14.47 -9.73 16.89
N ARG A 301 -14.83 -10.08 18.14
CA ARG A 301 -15.87 -9.36 18.91
C ARG A 301 -15.52 -7.91 19.17
N SER A 302 -14.23 -7.57 19.19
CA SER A 302 -13.73 -6.22 19.41
C SER A 302 -12.38 -5.99 18.73
N VAL A 303 -12.00 -4.72 18.58
CA VAL A 303 -10.67 -4.31 18.09
C VAL A 303 -9.57 -4.80 19.03
N ALA A 304 -9.81 -4.75 20.34
CA ALA A 304 -8.84 -5.21 21.35
C ALA A 304 -8.60 -6.73 21.26
N ALA A 305 -9.64 -7.53 20.99
CA ALA A 305 -9.50 -8.97 20.77
C ALA A 305 -8.69 -9.27 19.51
N ALA A 306 -8.94 -8.54 18.42
CA ALA A 306 -8.14 -8.65 17.20
C ALA A 306 -6.67 -8.29 17.43
N GLU A 307 -6.40 -7.25 18.22
CA GLU A 307 -5.06 -6.79 18.58
C GLU A 307 -4.29 -7.83 19.40
N ALA A 308 -4.90 -8.37 20.47
CA ALA A 308 -4.29 -9.38 21.32
C ALA A 308 -3.85 -10.63 20.53
N VAL A 309 -4.66 -11.05 19.55
CA VAL A 309 -4.35 -12.24 18.72
C VAL A 309 -3.34 -11.93 17.61
N THR A 310 -3.29 -10.68 17.12
CA THR A 310 -2.33 -10.31 16.08
C THR A 310 -0.90 -10.49 16.57
N SER A 311 -0.60 -10.11 17.81
CA SER A 311 0.72 -10.27 18.42
C SER A 311 1.14 -11.74 18.54
N SER A 312 0.23 -12.62 18.99
CA SER A 312 0.53 -14.05 19.12
C SER A 312 0.71 -14.76 17.76
N LEU A 313 0.06 -14.26 16.70
CA LEU A 313 0.17 -14.82 15.35
C LEU A 313 1.41 -14.35 14.56
N ALA A 314 2.09 -13.29 14.98
CA ALA A 314 3.21 -12.71 14.24
C ALA A 314 4.48 -13.61 14.18
N GLY A 315 4.58 -14.61 15.05
CA GLY A 315 5.78 -15.45 15.21
C GLY A 315 5.96 -16.64 14.25
N THR A 316 5.07 -16.86 13.29
CA THR A 316 5.16 -18.02 12.37
C THR A 316 5.32 -17.57 10.92
N ASN A 317 5.84 -18.42 10.02
CA ASN A 317 6.04 -18.17 8.56
C ASN A 317 4.73 -17.84 7.82
N GLN A 318 4.05 -16.77 8.20
CA GLN A 318 2.77 -16.28 7.71
C GLN A 318 2.83 -14.76 7.69
N THR A 319 1.96 -14.17 6.89
CA THR A 319 1.75 -12.72 6.86
C THR A 319 0.47 -12.42 7.61
N VAL A 320 0.54 -11.60 8.65
CA VAL A 320 -0.61 -11.23 9.49
C VAL A 320 -0.79 -9.72 9.39
N LEU A 321 -2.02 -9.27 9.18
CA LEU A 321 -2.39 -7.86 9.29
C LEU A 321 -3.68 -7.72 10.10
N ARG A 322 -3.84 -6.58 10.77
CA ARG A 322 -5.06 -6.18 11.46
C ARG A 322 -5.71 -5.00 10.75
N TRP A 323 -7.02 -5.07 10.56
CA TRP A 323 -7.82 -4.00 9.98
C TRP A 323 -9.12 -3.85 10.78
N GLY A 324 -9.13 -2.92 11.73
CA GLY A 324 -10.18 -2.78 12.73
C GLY A 324 -10.29 -4.03 13.60
N ARG A 325 -11.48 -4.64 13.59
CA ARG A 325 -11.77 -5.90 14.29
C ARG A 325 -11.46 -7.15 13.48
N TYR A 326 -10.83 -7.01 12.31
CA TYR A 326 -10.50 -8.13 11.44
C TYR A 326 -9.01 -8.44 11.53
N THR A 327 -8.66 -9.72 11.57
CA THR A 327 -7.28 -10.17 11.30
C THR A 327 -7.26 -10.97 10.03
N VAL A 328 -6.33 -10.63 9.13
CA VAL A 328 -6.14 -11.34 7.87
C VAL A 328 -4.78 -12.04 7.91
N VAL A 329 -4.81 -13.37 7.76
CA VAL A 329 -3.63 -14.23 7.80
C VAL A 329 -3.44 -14.88 6.44
N VAL A 330 -2.24 -14.79 5.88
CA VAL A 330 -1.87 -15.47 4.65
C VAL A 330 -0.73 -16.43 4.91
N ARG A 331 -0.93 -17.68 4.50
CA ARG A 331 0.09 -18.74 4.48
C ARG A 331 0.30 -19.17 3.04
N ALA A 332 1.55 -19.41 2.64
CA ALA A 332 1.86 -19.87 1.29
C ALA A 332 2.60 -21.21 1.33
N PHE A 333 2.31 -22.06 0.35
CA PHE A 333 2.81 -23.43 0.23
C PHE A 333 3.25 -23.69 -1.20
N THR A 334 4.33 -24.46 -1.41
CA THR A 334 4.70 -24.97 -2.74
C THR A 334 3.60 -25.88 -3.31
N ALA A 335 3.74 -26.27 -4.58
CA ALA A 335 2.84 -27.25 -5.21
C ALA A 335 2.81 -28.59 -4.45
N ASP A 336 3.93 -28.97 -3.80
CA ASP A 336 4.05 -30.19 -2.99
C ASP A 336 3.56 -30.01 -1.54
N GLY A 337 2.99 -28.85 -1.20
CA GLY A 337 2.45 -28.58 0.14
C GLY A 337 3.49 -28.13 1.17
N VAL A 338 4.74 -27.88 0.78
CA VAL A 338 5.78 -27.39 1.69
C VAL A 338 5.57 -25.90 1.97
N ARG A 339 5.56 -25.49 3.23
CA ARG A 339 5.38 -24.07 3.60
C ARG A 339 6.53 -23.21 3.08
N LEU A 340 6.22 -22.10 2.43
CA LEU A 340 7.21 -21.13 1.96
C LEU A 340 7.87 -20.39 3.14
N SER A 341 9.07 -19.87 2.90
CA SER A 341 9.75 -18.99 3.88
C SER A 341 8.91 -17.73 4.17
N ARG A 342 9.16 -17.06 5.30
CA ARG A 342 8.49 -15.79 5.65
C ARG A 342 8.65 -14.74 4.54
N ALA A 343 9.85 -14.58 3.98
CA ALA A 343 10.12 -13.61 2.92
C ALA A 343 9.32 -13.91 1.64
N GLN A 344 9.31 -15.17 1.20
CA GLN A 344 8.51 -15.60 0.05
C GLN A 344 7.00 -15.45 0.31
N THR A 345 6.52 -15.81 1.49
CA THR A 345 5.10 -15.65 1.87
C THR A 345 4.70 -14.18 1.89
N LEU A 346 5.56 -13.30 2.41
CA LEU A 346 5.33 -11.86 2.45
C LEU A 346 5.22 -11.26 1.03
N ASP A 347 6.13 -11.64 0.13
CA ASP A 347 6.09 -11.15 -1.25
C ASP A 347 4.80 -11.58 -1.96
N ARG A 348 4.44 -12.86 -1.86
CA ARG A 348 3.24 -13.41 -2.53
C ARG A 348 1.93 -12.92 -1.91
N SER A 349 1.89 -12.72 -0.60
CA SER A 349 0.68 -12.27 0.11
C SER A 349 0.32 -10.82 -0.19
N ARG A 350 1.29 -9.93 -0.48
CA ARG A 350 1.02 -8.50 -0.75
C ARG A 350 0.02 -8.27 -1.86
N VAL A 351 0.08 -9.03 -2.96
CA VAL A 351 -0.85 -8.90 -4.08
C VAL A 351 -2.27 -9.31 -3.68
N LEU A 352 -2.39 -10.41 -2.94
CA LEU A 352 -3.66 -10.92 -2.45
C LEU A 352 -4.28 -9.96 -1.43
N LEU A 353 -3.49 -9.51 -0.44
CA LEU A 353 -3.92 -8.58 0.60
C LEU A 353 -4.29 -7.21 0.04
N ALA A 354 -3.55 -6.70 -0.95
CA ALA A 354 -3.87 -5.42 -1.60
C ALA A 354 -5.22 -5.46 -2.34
N SER A 355 -5.72 -6.66 -2.63
CA SER A 355 -6.98 -6.89 -3.33
C SER A 355 -8.16 -7.17 -2.40
N VAL A 356 -7.94 -7.27 -1.08
CA VAL A 356 -8.98 -7.32 -0.05
C VAL A 356 -9.84 -6.05 -0.18
N ARG A 357 -11.15 -6.21 -0.13
CA ARG A 357 -12.11 -5.14 -0.37
C ARG A 357 -12.94 -4.86 0.87
N ASP A 358 -13.43 -3.64 1.02
CA ASP A 358 -14.59 -3.40 1.87
C ASP A 358 -15.90 -3.65 1.07
N PRO A 359 -17.06 -3.71 1.76
CA PRO A 359 -18.36 -3.81 1.09
C PRO A 359 -18.68 -2.65 0.15
N SER A 360 -18.01 -1.49 0.28
CA SER A 360 -18.16 -0.36 -0.66
C SER A 360 -17.40 -0.60 -1.98
N GLY A 361 -16.61 -1.68 -2.06
CA GLY A 361 -15.79 -2.05 -3.20
C GLY A 361 -14.40 -1.39 -3.21
N SER A 362 -14.07 -0.58 -2.20
CA SER A 362 -12.73 0.00 -2.06
C SER A 362 -11.76 -1.09 -1.63
N ARG A 363 -10.53 -1.04 -2.16
CA ARG A 363 -9.49 -2.02 -1.84
C ARG A 363 -8.51 -1.45 -0.83
N LEU A 364 -7.88 -2.31 -0.03
CA LEU A 364 -6.75 -1.89 0.81
C LEU A 364 -5.65 -1.24 -0.04
N GLY A 365 -5.26 -1.90 -1.13
CA GLY A 365 -4.16 -1.47 -1.98
C GLY A 365 -2.77 -1.66 -1.35
N PHE A 366 -1.73 -1.63 -2.19
CA PHE A 366 -0.37 -1.97 -1.77
C PHE A 366 0.21 -1.04 -0.70
N ARG A 367 -0.10 0.25 -0.76
CA ARG A 367 0.42 1.23 0.20
C ARG A 367 -0.12 0.97 1.61
N CYS A 368 -1.43 0.78 1.73
CA CYS A 368 -2.05 0.44 3.00
C CYS A 368 -1.50 -0.86 3.56
N VAL A 369 -1.43 -1.91 2.73
CA VAL A 369 -0.91 -3.22 3.15
C VAL A 369 0.53 -3.10 3.66
N ALA A 370 1.40 -2.36 2.97
CA ALA A 370 2.77 -2.14 3.46
C ALA A 370 2.77 -1.46 4.84
N SER A 371 1.99 -0.40 5.02
CA SER A 371 1.89 0.33 6.29
C SER A 371 1.34 -0.54 7.44
N LEU A 372 0.31 -1.35 7.20
CA LEU A 372 -0.24 -2.26 8.20
C LEU A 372 0.73 -3.38 8.60
N LEU A 373 1.52 -3.87 7.64
CA LEU A 373 2.53 -4.89 7.91
C LEU A 373 3.71 -4.31 8.69
N ASP A 374 4.11 -3.08 8.41
CA ASP A 374 5.15 -2.39 9.17
C ASP A 374 4.71 -2.15 10.62
N GLU A 375 3.45 -1.73 10.84
CA GLU A 375 2.86 -1.59 12.18
C GLU A 375 2.84 -2.93 12.94
N ALA A 376 2.39 -4.02 12.29
CA ALA A 376 2.37 -5.34 12.90
C ALA A 376 3.77 -5.84 13.30
N ASN A 377 4.79 -5.57 12.48
CA ASN A 377 6.17 -5.94 12.79
C ASN A 377 6.77 -5.07 13.91
N ALA A 378 6.40 -3.78 13.99
CA ALA A 378 6.84 -2.89 15.05
C ALA A 378 6.28 -3.33 16.41
N SER A 379 5.01 -3.75 16.47
CA SER A 379 4.42 -4.30 17.69
C SER A 379 5.13 -5.57 18.15
N ALA A 380 5.49 -6.46 17.22
CA ALA A 380 6.18 -7.72 17.55
C ALA A 380 7.62 -7.53 18.06
N THR A 381 8.26 -6.39 17.79
CA THR A 381 9.62 -6.07 18.28
C THR A 381 9.62 -5.23 19.54
N SER A 382 8.46 -4.70 19.94
CA SER A 382 8.31 -3.82 21.10
C SER A 382 8.04 -4.55 22.40
N ASP A 383 7.82 -5.87 22.37
CA ASP A 383 7.89 -6.68 23.58
C ASP A 383 9.36 -6.70 24.02
N PRO A 384 9.72 -5.96 25.09
CA PRO A 384 11.09 -6.00 25.58
C PRO A 384 11.35 -7.45 25.90
N ALA A 385 12.42 -8.01 25.32
CA ALA A 385 12.93 -9.33 25.68
C ALA A 385 12.82 -9.42 27.20
N GLU A 386 11.87 -10.23 27.65
CA GLU A 386 11.59 -10.42 29.06
C GLU A 386 12.94 -10.74 29.66
N ASN A 387 13.38 -9.81 30.49
CA ASN A 387 14.70 -9.74 31.05
C ASN A 387 14.97 -11.14 31.62
N ASP A 388 15.84 -11.93 30.97
CA ASP A 388 16.45 -13.16 31.49
C ASP A 388 17.33 -12.77 32.71
N GLY A 389 16.68 -12.16 33.70
CA GLY A 389 17.21 -11.92 35.02
C GLY A 389 17.18 -13.24 35.76
N ASP A 390 18.35 -13.63 36.23
CA ASP A 390 18.62 -14.79 37.09
C ASP A 390 18.43 -16.16 36.43
N ALA A 391 19.23 -16.42 35.39
CA ALA A 391 19.83 -17.74 35.29
C ALA A 391 20.80 -17.90 36.48
N ASP A 392 20.33 -18.54 37.56
CA ASP A 392 21.16 -19.00 38.67
C ASP A 392 22.44 -19.66 38.11
N PRO A 393 23.63 -19.31 38.63
CA PRO A 393 24.88 -19.93 38.20
C PRO A 393 24.78 -21.45 38.42
N PRO A 394 25.27 -22.27 37.47
CA PRO A 394 25.22 -23.72 37.61
C PRO A 394 25.93 -24.15 38.91
N PRO A 395 25.36 -25.09 39.70
CA PRO A 395 26.02 -25.58 40.90
C PRO A 395 27.36 -26.22 40.53
N ALA A 396 28.40 -25.90 41.31
CA ALA A 396 29.75 -26.41 41.11
C ALA A 396 29.76 -27.96 41.13
N PRO A 397 30.62 -28.61 40.32
CA PRO A 397 30.71 -30.06 40.30
C PRO A 397 31.21 -30.58 41.65
N ALA A 398 30.46 -31.53 42.22
CA ALA A 398 30.87 -32.25 43.42
C ALA A 398 32.09 -33.13 43.10
N ASP A 399 33.18 -32.89 43.82
CA ASP A 399 34.38 -33.73 43.81
C ASP A 399 34.03 -35.18 44.16
N ALA A 400 34.55 -36.09 43.33
CA ALA A 400 34.54 -37.52 43.58
C ALA A 400 35.64 -37.89 44.59
N ALA A 401 35.27 -38.67 45.60
CA ALA A 401 36.18 -39.37 46.51
C ALA A 401 36.12 -40.87 46.26
#